data_AF-A0A2N3VNL7-F1
#
_entry.id   AF-A0A2N3VNL7-F1
#
_cell.length_a   1.000
_cell.length_b   1.000
_cell.length_c   1.000
_cell.angle_alpha   90.00
_cell.angle_beta   90.00
_cell.angle_gamma   90.00
#
_symmetry.space_group_name_H-M   'P 1'
#
loop_
_entity.id
_entity.type
_entity.pdbx_description
1 polymer ?
#
loop_
_entity_poly.entity_id
_entity_poly.type
_entity_poly.pdbx_seq_one_letter_code
_entity_poly.pdbx_strand_id
1 'polypeptide(L)'
;MKMPKKPFVLALLAGAATTACTSDAANDYQSDYSRHEPLRVVGYPSRGSLEVVQKTVWRLKDGKAETLADLAVEDGKAADTTARNWIGAFGKAAAGKVTADFYDEGSTRQVVVLYFAATGQKKAIEVRIGGDDTWGVTLDETDPAEAAKAPDWAPATPGGTGSHSSGN
;
A
#
# COMPACT_ATOMS: atom_id res chain seq x y z
N MET A 1 -17.87 -62.86 45.10
CA MET A 1 -16.98 -61.76 44.69
C MET A 1 -17.82 -60.66 44.05
N LYS A 2 -17.74 -59.45 44.59
CA LYS A 2 -18.54 -58.28 44.20
C LYS A 2 -17.62 -57.33 43.44
N MET A 3 -17.85 -57.10 42.15
CA MET A 3 -17.10 -56.11 41.36
C MET A 3 -17.93 -54.83 41.15
N PRO A 4 -17.29 -53.65 41.26
CA PRO A 4 -17.94 -52.35 41.34
C PRO A 4 -18.31 -51.76 39.98
N LYS A 5 -19.43 -51.03 39.94
CA LYS A 5 -19.80 -50.11 38.86
C LYS A 5 -18.91 -48.85 38.95
N LYS A 6 -18.35 -48.39 37.82
CA LYS A 6 -17.71 -47.07 37.70
C LYS A 6 -18.05 -46.38 36.37
N PRO A 7 -17.99 -45.04 36.32
CA PRO A 7 -18.97 -44.20 35.62
C PRO A 7 -18.52 -43.67 34.24
N PHE A 8 -19.54 -43.14 33.55
CA PHE A 8 -19.55 -42.35 32.32
C PHE A 8 -18.61 -41.13 32.39
N VAL A 9 -17.79 -40.90 31.36
CA VAL A 9 -17.06 -39.64 31.15
C VAL A 9 -17.46 -39.09 29.78
N LEU A 10 -18.17 -37.97 29.82
CA LEU A 10 -18.58 -37.16 28.68
C LEU A 10 -17.35 -36.37 28.21
N ALA A 11 -16.86 -36.62 26.99
CA ALA A 11 -15.78 -35.83 26.42
C ALA A 11 -16.32 -34.47 25.98
N LEU A 12 -15.91 -33.41 26.68
CA LEU A 12 -16.12 -32.02 26.25
C LEU A 12 -15.33 -31.75 24.96
N LEU A 13 -16.04 -31.48 23.87
CA LEU A 13 -15.47 -30.81 22.69
C LEU A 13 -15.20 -29.35 23.06
N ALA A 14 -13.95 -29.05 23.42
CA ALA A 14 -13.49 -27.67 23.52
C ALA A 14 -13.26 -27.13 22.10
N GLY A 15 -14.21 -26.31 21.62
CA GLY A 15 -14.05 -25.53 20.40
C GLY A 15 -12.97 -24.47 20.58
N ALA A 16 -11.86 -24.62 19.85
CA ALA A 16 -10.89 -23.57 19.67
C ALA A 16 -11.46 -22.56 18.67
N ALA A 17 -11.98 -21.44 19.16
CA ALA A 17 -12.25 -20.27 18.33
C ALA A 17 -10.90 -19.65 17.96
N THR A 18 -10.38 -19.94 16.78
CA THR A 18 -9.18 -19.30 16.26
C THR A 18 -9.52 -17.88 15.80
N THR A 19 -8.83 -16.91 16.40
CA THR A 19 -8.72 -15.52 15.94
C THR A 19 -8.12 -15.48 14.53
N ALA A 20 -8.97 -15.41 13.50
CA ALA A 20 -8.57 -15.51 12.08
C ALA A 20 -8.36 -14.17 11.37
N CYS A 21 -8.43 -13.02 12.07
CA CYS A 21 -8.49 -11.72 11.39
C CYS A 21 -7.11 -11.10 11.02
N THR A 22 -5.98 -11.75 11.31
CA THR A 22 -4.64 -11.21 11.01
C THR A 22 -3.79 -12.10 10.11
N SER A 23 -4.15 -13.37 9.94
CA SER A 23 -3.39 -14.31 9.11
C SER A 23 -3.51 -14.00 7.62
N ASP A 24 -4.70 -13.62 7.16
CA ASP A 24 -4.98 -13.54 5.73
C ASP A 24 -4.31 -12.32 5.09
N ALA A 25 -4.45 -11.13 5.69
CA ALA A 25 -3.79 -9.92 5.20
C ALA A 25 -2.25 -9.98 5.27
N ALA A 26 -1.70 -10.59 6.33
CA ALA A 26 -0.26 -10.79 6.47
C ALA A 26 0.27 -11.78 5.42
N ASN A 27 -0.50 -12.83 5.12
CA ASN A 27 -0.17 -13.81 4.09
C ASN A 27 -0.26 -13.19 2.68
N ASP A 28 -1.25 -12.33 2.43
CA ASP A 28 -1.38 -11.61 1.17
C ASP A 28 -0.19 -10.68 0.91
N TYR A 29 0.20 -9.89 1.92
CA TYR A 29 1.39 -9.04 1.81
C TYR A 29 2.65 -9.87 1.53
N GLN A 30 2.87 -10.97 2.27
CA GLN A 30 4.05 -11.81 2.10
C GLN A 30 4.07 -12.49 0.71
N SER A 31 2.91 -12.94 0.23
CA SER A 31 2.74 -13.50 -1.10
C SER A 31 3.06 -12.46 -2.18
N ASP A 32 2.51 -11.24 -2.08
CA ASP A 32 2.79 -10.14 -3.00
C ASP A 32 4.28 -9.76 -2.98
N TYR A 33 4.87 -9.62 -1.79
CA TYR A 33 6.28 -9.29 -1.62
C TYR A 33 7.18 -10.31 -2.31
N SER A 34 6.86 -11.62 -2.20
CA SER A 34 7.64 -12.67 -2.85
C SER A 34 7.58 -12.66 -4.39
N ARG A 35 6.55 -12.03 -4.96
CA ARG A 35 6.30 -11.95 -6.41
C ARG A 35 6.81 -10.66 -7.04
N HIS A 36 7.26 -9.71 -6.22
CA HIS A 36 7.68 -8.39 -6.66
C HIS A 36 9.15 -8.12 -6.30
N GLU A 37 9.80 -7.28 -7.10
CA GLU A 37 11.11 -6.78 -6.71
C GLU A 37 10.96 -5.85 -5.48
N PRO A 38 11.90 -5.89 -4.53
CA PRO A 38 11.89 -4.96 -3.40
C PRO A 38 11.90 -3.50 -3.88
N LEU A 39 11.05 -2.67 -3.28
CA LEU A 39 10.98 -1.24 -3.56
C LEU A 39 12.25 -0.55 -3.03
N ARG A 40 12.89 0.29 -3.86
CA ARG A 40 13.95 1.17 -3.37
C ARG A 40 13.31 2.33 -2.60
N VAL A 41 13.78 2.56 -1.37
CA VAL A 41 13.21 3.55 -0.45
C VAL A 41 14.26 4.60 -0.09
N VAL A 42 13.84 5.86 -0.01
CA VAL A 42 14.59 7.01 0.53
C VAL A 42 13.68 7.77 1.49
N GLY A 43 14.24 8.42 2.51
CA GLY A 43 13.49 9.17 3.52
C GLY A 43 13.09 8.32 4.73
N TYR A 44 12.02 8.73 5.41
CA TYR A 44 11.65 8.23 6.74
C TYR A 44 10.21 7.70 6.78
N PRO A 45 9.93 6.55 6.17
CA PRO A 45 8.59 5.98 6.21
C PRO A 45 8.22 5.48 7.61
N SER A 46 6.92 5.50 7.93
CA SER A 46 6.37 4.63 8.97
C SER A 46 6.11 3.24 8.40
N ARG A 47 5.85 2.25 9.27
CA ARG A 47 5.51 0.89 8.83
C ARG A 47 4.28 0.89 7.91
N GLY A 48 3.24 1.64 8.27
CA GLY A 48 1.99 1.70 7.52
C GLY A 48 2.13 2.42 6.18
N SER A 49 2.81 3.57 6.16
CA SER A 49 3.04 4.29 4.90
C SER A 49 3.89 3.47 3.93
N LEU A 50 4.94 2.79 4.41
CA LEU A 50 5.76 1.91 3.57
C LEU A 50 4.98 0.74 2.98
N GLU A 51 4.10 0.12 3.77
CA GLU A 51 3.29 -1.01 3.31
C GLU A 51 2.34 -0.60 2.18
N VAL A 52 1.62 0.52 2.35
CA VAL A 52 0.68 1.02 1.33
C VAL A 52 1.43 1.40 0.06
N VAL A 53 2.54 2.13 0.16
CA VAL A 53 3.31 2.54 -1.02
C VAL A 53 3.85 1.34 -1.81
N GLN A 54 4.31 0.29 -1.12
CA GLN A 54 4.71 -0.95 -1.79
C GLN A 54 3.54 -1.58 -2.54
N LYS A 55 2.40 -1.75 -1.88
CA LYS A 55 1.18 -2.28 -2.51
C LYS A 55 0.78 -1.42 -3.71
N THR A 56 0.78 -0.09 -3.59
CA THR A 56 0.49 0.83 -4.70
C THR A 56 1.40 0.57 -5.90
N VAL A 57 2.72 0.50 -5.70
CA VAL A 57 3.68 0.22 -6.80
C VAL A 57 3.45 -1.16 -7.41
N TRP A 58 3.15 -2.17 -6.60
CA TRP A 58 2.82 -3.52 -7.09
C TRP A 58 1.55 -3.52 -7.92
N ARG A 59 0.48 -2.84 -7.48
CA ARG A 59 -0.77 -2.75 -8.26
C ARG A 59 -0.60 -1.97 -9.55
N LEU A 60 0.22 -0.92 -9.55
CA LEU A 60 0.63 -0.23 -10.77
C LEU A 60 1.31 -1.19 -11.75
N LYS A 61 2.26 -1.99 -11.27
CA LYS A 61 3.00 -2.98 -12.06
C LYS A 61 2.10 -4.12 -12.56
N ASP A 62 1.18 -4.59 -11.74
CA ASP A 62 0.21 -5.64 -12.08
C ASP A 62 -0.81 -5.17 -13.12
N GLY A 63 -1.01 -3.85 -13.28
CA GLY A 63 -1.94 -3.28 -14.25
C GLY A 63 -3.41 -3.45 -13.89
N LYS A 64 -3.72 -3.75 -12.61
CA LYS A 64 -5.07 -4.08 -12.13
C LYS A 64 -5.66 -2.91 -11.36
N ALA A 65 -6.49 -2.11 -12.03
CA ALA A 65 -7.04 -0.88 -11.47
C ALA A 65 -7.92 -1.13 -10.24
N GLU A 66 -8.68 -2.22 -10.24
CA GLU A 66 -9.58 -2.61 -9.15
C GLU A 66 -8.79 -2.81 -7.85
N THR A 67 -7.71 -3.59 -7.91
CA THR A 67 -6.86 -3.84 -6.74
C THR A 67 -6.08 -2.62 -6.26
N LEU A 68 -5.89 -1.62 -7.13
CA LEU A 68 -5.32 -0.33 -6.75
C LEU A 68 -6.38 0.54 -6.06
N ALA A 69 -7.62 0.53 -6.57
CA ALA A 69 -8.74 1.24 -5.96
C ALA A 69 -9.07 0.69 -4.56
N ASP A 70 -8.89 -0.62 -4.32
CA ASP A 70 -9.05 -1.24 -2.99
C ASP A 70 -8.07 -0.71 -1.93
N LEU A 71 -7.01 0.03 -2.34
CA LEU A 71 -6.08 0.69 -1.41
C LEU A 71 -6.51 2.12 -1.06
N ALA A 72 -7.62 2.61 -1.64
CA ALA A 72 -8.05 3.98 -1.46
C ALA A 72 -8.38 4.26 0.00
N VAL A 73 -8.09 5.49 0.45
CA VAL A 73 -8.58 5.94 1.75
C VAL A 73 -10.09 6.19 1.73
N GLU A 74 -10.60 6.66 0.59
CA GLU A 74 -12.03 6.89 0.37
C GLU A 74 -12.47 6.05 -0.82
N ASP A 75 -13.42 5.15 -0.58
CA ASP A 75 -13.97 4.31 -1.63
C ASP A 75 -14.86 5.11 -2.60
N GLY A 76 -15.04 4.55 -3.80
CA GLY A 76 -16.06 4.97 -4.74
C GLY A 76 -15.51 5.39 -6.10
N LYS A 77 -16.37 6.00 -6.92
CA LYS A 77 -16.11 6.25 -8.34
C LYS A 77 -14.84 7.07 -8.59
N ALA A 78 -14.49 7.98 -7.68
CA ALA A 78 -13.28 8.78 -7.78
C ALA A 78 -12.03 7.89 -7.70
N ALA A 79 -11.98 6.99 -6.71
CA ALA A 79 -10.90 6.02 -6.56
C ALA A 79 -10.79 5.11 -7.79
N ASP A 80 -11.91 4.55 -8.25
CA ASP A 80 -11.94 3.68 -9.44
C ASP A 80 -11.41 4.39 -10.70
N THR A 81 -11.76 5.66 -10.88
CA THR A 81 -11.35 6.45 -12.04
C THR A 81 -9.88 6.80 -11.96
N THR A 82 -9.44 7.29 -10.80
CA THR A 82 -8.04 7.64 -10.54
C THR A 82 -7.12 6.42 -10.70
N ALA A 83 -7.52 5.26 -10.17
CA ALA A 83 -6.77 4.03 -10.32
C ALA A 83 -6.57 3.66 -11.80
N ARG A 84 -7.62 3.71 -12.62
CA ARG A 84 -7.51 3.46 -14.07
C ARG A 84 -6.59 4.47 -14.75
N ASN A 85 -6.69 5.75 -14.39
CA ASN A 85 -5.81 6.79 -14.92
C ASN A 85 -4.35 6.52 -14.56
N TRP A 86 -4.06 6.15 -13.31
CA TRP A 86 -2.72 5.84 -12.84
C TRP A 86 -2.14 4.59 -13.51
N ILE A 87 -2.93 3.53 -13.67
CA ILE A 87 -2.52 2.34 -14.44
C ILE A 87 -2.16 2.74 -15.88
N GLY A 88 -3.00 3.53 -16.53
CA GLY A 88 -2.75 4.01 -17.90
C GLY A 88 -1.48 4.85 -18.03
N ALA A 89 -1.23 5.74 -17.07
CA ALA A 89 -0.12 6.68 -17.08
C ALA A 89 1.23 6.05 -16.65
N PHE A 90 1.21 5.15 -15.67
CA PHE A 90 2.42 4.69 -14.98
C PHE A 90 2.62 3.18 -14.98
N GLY A 91 1.63 2.35 -15.34
CA GLY A 91 1.74 0.89 -15.21
C GLY A 91 2.93 0.30 -15.98
N LYS A 92 3.19 0.78 -17.21
CA LYS A 92 4.38 0.39 -17.98
C LYS A 92 5.69 0.84 -17.32
N ALA A 93 5.71 2.03 -16.74
CA ALA A 93 6.88 2.57 -16.07
C ALA A 93 7.17 1.83 -14.75
N ALA A 94 6.11 1.43 -14.03
CA ALA A 94 6.14 0.66 -12.79
C ALA A 94 6.64 -0.79 -12.98
N ALA A 95 6.59 -1.32 -14.21
CA ALA A 95 7.19 -2.61 -14.53
C ALA A 95 8.73 -2.60 -14.40
N GLY A 96 9.36 -1.43 -14.52
CA GLY A 96 10.78 -1.22 -14.27
C GLY A 96 11.10 -0.88 -12.80
N LYS A 97 12.33 -0.40 -12.56
CA LYS A 97 12.75 0.02 -11.22
C LYS A 97 12.01 1.29 -10.79
N VAL A 98 11.45 1.26 -9.58
CA VAL A 98 10.81 2.41 -8.93
C VAL A 98 11.56 2.75 -7.64
N THR A 99 11.81 4.03 -7.41
CA THR A 99 12.21 4.53 -6.09
C THR A 99 11.05 5.31 -5.47
N ALA A 100 10.70 5.00 -4.23
CA ALA A 100 9.82 5.82 -3.41
C ALA A 100 10.65 6.69 -2.47
N ASP A 101 10.44 8.00 -2.56
CA ASP A 101 11.07 9.01 -1.70
C ASP A 101 10.01 9.56 -0.75
N PHE A 102 10.16 9.26 0.54
CA PHE A 102 9.19 9.58 1.58
C PHE A 102 9.53 10.92 2.21
N TYR A 103 8.70 11.93 1.96
CA TYR A 103 8.92 13.29 2.41
C TYR A 103 8.35 13.50 3.81
N ASP A 104 9.13 14.18 4.64
CA ASP A 104 8.78 14.57 6.00
C ASP A 104 8.39 13.38 6.90
N GLU A 105 7.85 13.65 8.09
CA GLU A 105 7.40 12.61 9.01
C GLU A 105 6.06 12.00 8.58
N GLY A 106 5.95 10.67 8.63
CA GLY A 106 4.74 9.92 8.26
C GLY A 106 3.91 9.38 9.43
N SER A 107 3.58 10.20 10.43
CA SER A 107 2.85 9.73 11.63
C SER A 107 1.38 9.38 11.35
N THR A 108 0.69 10.19 10.55
CA THR A 108 -0.73 9.95 10.15
C THR A 108 -0.99 10.21 8.66
N ARG A 109 -0.09 10.90 7.98
CA ARG A 109 -0.11 11.26 6.57
C ARG A 109 1.32 11.42 6.09
N GLN A 110 1.60 11.05 4.85
CA GLN A 110 2.91 11.23 4.25
C GLN A 110 2.81 11.46 2.75
N VAL A 111 3.56 12.43 2.25
CA VAL A 111 3.75 12.63 0.81
C VAL A 111 4.91 11.79 0.34
N VAL A 112 4.72 11.08 -0.77
CA VAL A 112 5.72 10.20 -1.34
C VAL A 112 5.87 10.48 -2.82
N VAL A 113 7.09 10.64 -3.30
CA VAL A 113 7.35 10.78 -4.73
C VAL A 113 7.87 9.45 -5.26
N LEU A 114 7.12 8.89 -6.21
CA LEU A 114 7.52 7.73 -7.00
C LEU A 114 8.34 8.20 -8.19
N TYR A 115 9.54 7.67 -8.33
CA TYR A 115 10.45 7.91 -9.44
C TYR A 115 10.56 6.65 -10.28
N PHE A 116 10.09 6.72 -11.52
CA PHE A 116 10.11 5.60 -12.45
C PHE A 116 11.38 5.64 -13.32
N ALA A 117 12.36 4.80 -13.02
CA ALA A 117 13.71 4.92 -13.58
C ALA A 117 13.75 4.75 -15.10
N ALA A 118 12.88 3.92 -15.66
CA ALA A 118 12.86 3.61 -17.10
C ALA A 118 12.36 4.78 -17.97
N THR A 119 11.43 5.58 -17.44
CA THR A 119 10.78 6.68 -18.20
C THR A 119 11.19 8.06 -17.71
N GLY A 120 11.77 8.16 -16.52
CA GLY A 120 12.03 9.44 -15.84
C GLY A 120 10.76 10.12 -15.32
N GLN A 121 9.59 9.48 -15.42
CA GLN A 121 8.36 10.00 -14.85
C GLN A 121 8.45 10.08 -13.33
N LYS A 122 7.75 11.07 -12.76
CA LYS A 122 7.59 11.26 -11.33
C LYS A 122 6.10 11.34 -11.01
N LYS A 123 5.71 10.74 -9.89
CA LYS A 123 4.35 10.88 -9.35
C LYS A 123 4.40 11.17 -7.86
N ALA A 124 3.82 12.28 -7.43
CA ALA A 124 3.54 12.49 -6.01
C ALA A 124 2.25 11.77 -5.64
N ILE A 125 2.28 11.04 -4.54
CA ILE A 125 1.12 10.41 -3.91
C ILE A 125 1.04 10.84 -2.45
N GLU A 126 -0.16 10.89 -1.91
CA GLU A 126 -0.37 11.01 -0.47
C GLU A 126 -0.87 9.68 0.06
N VAL A 127 -0.23 9.18 1.10
CA VAL A 127 -0.75 8.07 1.90
C VAL A 127 -1.14 8.60 3.27
N ARG A 128 -2.25 8.14 3.83
CA ARG A 128 -2.75 8.60 5.13
C ARG A 128 -3.60 7.54 5.81
N ILE A 129 -3.82 7.74 7.10
CA ILE A 129 -4.78 6.97 7.89
C ILE A 129 -6.21 7.44 7.52
N GLY A 130 -7.09 6.47 7.24
CA GLY A 130 -8.51 6.66 6.94
C GLY A 130 -9.40 6.71 8.18
N GLY A 131 -10.72 6.75 7.96
CA GLY A 131 -11.70 6.80 9.06
C GLY A 131 -11.81 5.51 9.88
N ASP A 132 -11.21 4.41 9.40
CA ASP A 132 -11.15 3.09 10.02
C ASP A 132 -9.81 2.82 10.73
N ASP A 133 -8.98 3.86 10.91
CA ASP A 133 -7.62 3.78 11.44
C ASP A 133 -6.64 2.93 10.59
N THR A 134 -6.97 2.66 9.32
CA THR A 134 -6.11 1.94 8.37
C THR A 134 -5.39 2.90 7.44
N TRP A 135 -4.14 2.59 7.08
CA TRP A 135 -3.42 3.34 6.05
C TRP A 135 -3.97 3.02 4.66
N GLY A 136 -4.16 4.06 3.84
CA GLY A 136 -4.50 3.95 2.43
C GLY A 136 -3.80 5.02 1.59
N VAL A 137 -4.04 4.99 0.27
CA VAL A 137 -3.57 5.99 -0.70
C VAL A 137 -4.72 6.90 -1.12
N THR A 138 -4.47 8.20 -1.22
CA THR A 138 -5.47 9.15 -1.74
C THR A 138 -5.56 9.00 -3.27
N LEU A 139 -6.77 8.73 -3.77
CA LEU A 139 -7.07 8.50 -5.19
C LEU A 139 -8.22 9.41 -5.66
N ASP A 140 -7.94 10.69 -5.88
CA ASP A 140 -8.93 11.74 -6.21
C ASP A 140 -8.71 12.45 -7.56
N GLU A 141 -7.71 12.04 -8.33
CA GLU A 141 -7.35 12.61 -9.63
C GLU A 141 -8.14 11.98 -10.79
N THR A 142 -9.41 12.34 -10.88
CA THR A 142 -10.32 11.80 -11.91
C THR A 142 -10.02 12.30 -13.33
N ASP A 143 -9.33 13.44 -13.48
CA ASP A 143 -8.83 13.93 -14.77
C ASP A 143 -7.52 13.20 -15.15
N PRO A 144 -7.46 12.52 -16.33
CA PRO A 144 -6.25 11.83 -16.77
C PRO A 144 -4.98 12.72 -16.86
N ALA A 145 -5.13 14.00 -17.19
CA ALA A 145 -4.01 14.93 -17.31
C ALA A 145 -3.43 15.29 -15.94
N GLU A 146 -4.29 15.54 -14.94
CA GLU A 146 -3.85 15.77 -13.56
C GLU A 146 -3.26 14.49 -12.95
N ALA A 147 -3.89 13.33 -13.20
CA ALA A 147 -3.38 12.03 -12.76
C ALA A 147 -1.94 11.76 -13.26
N ALA A 148 -1.63 12.09 -14.51
CA ALA A 148 -0.32 11.89 -15.12
C ALA A 148 0.71 12.98 -14.80
N LYS A 149 0.29 14.05 -14.11
CA LYS A 149 1.13 15.24 -13.88
C LYS A 149 2.28 14.94 -12.93
N ALA A 150 3.48 15.35 -13.34
CA ALA A 150 4.63 15.31 -12.46
C ALA A 150 4.55 16.45 -11.43
N PRO A 151 4.95 16.21 -10.17
CA PRO A 151 5.08 17.28 -9.18
C PRO A 151 6.14 18.29 -9.63
N ASP A 152 5.80 19.58 -9.52
CA ASP A 152 6.66 20.72 -9.86
C ASP A 152 7.72 21.00 -8.78
N TRP A 153 7.42 20.65 -7.53
CA TRP A 153 8.30 20.85 -6.38
C TRP A 153 9.35 19.74 -6.18
N ALA A 154 9.13 18.54 -6.72
CA ALA A 154 9.98 17.39 -6.40
C ALA A 154 11.35 17.46 -7.11
N PRO A 155 12.47 17.18 -6.41
CA PRO A 155 13.80 17.18 -7.01
C PRO A 155 13.90 16.18 -8.17
N ALA A 156 14.85 16.40 -9.08
CA ALA A 156 15.08 15.53 -10.23
C ALA A 156 15.55 14.12 -9.83
N THR A 157 16.24 14.00 -8.70
CA THR A 157 16.77 12.74 -8.17
C THR A 157 16.18 12.47 -6.78
N PRO A 158 15.78 11.21 -6.48
CA PRO A 158 15.29 10.84 -5.15
C PRO A 158 16.29 11.23 -4.05
N GLY A 159 15.79 11.80 -2.95
CA GLY A 159 16.58 12.24 -1.81
C GLY A 159 17.35 13.55 -2.02
N GLY A 160 17.15 14.24 -3.15
CA GLY A 160 17.92 15.45 -3.50
C GLY A 160 17.81 16.61 -2.50
N THR A 161 16.74 16.64 -1.70
CA THR A 161 16.53 17.64 -0.63
C THR A 161 16.72 17.06 0.78
N GLY A 162 17.22 15.83 0.91
CA GLY A 162 17.20 15.08 2.17
C GLY A 162 15.81 14.56 2.54
N SER A 163 14.89 14.51 1.58
CA SER A 163 13.50 14.06 1.78
C SER A 163 12.70 14.96 2.73
N HIS A 164 12.95 16.26 2.63
CA HIS A 164 12.17 17.30 3.29
C HIS A 164 11.46 18.17 2.25
N SER A 165 10.22 18.55 2.56
CA SER A 165 9.53 19.57 1.77
C SER A 165 10.16 20.94 2.04
N SER A 166 10.10 21.84 1.05
CA SER A 166 10.78 23.14 1.05
C SER A 166 10.25 24.15 2.10
N GLY A 167 9.43 23.71 3.05
CA GLY A 167 8.54 24.57 3.84
C GLY A 167 8.60 24.37 5.37
N ASN A 168 9.70 23.88 5.91
CA ASN A 168 9.93 23.89 7.37
C ASN A 168 10.68 25.14 7.83
#